data_AF-A0A1Q4FPP1-F1
#
_entry.id   AF-A0A1Q4FPP1-F1
#
_cell.length_a   1.000
_cell.length_b   1.000
_cell.length_c   1.000
_cell.angle_alpha   90.00
_cell.angle_beta   90.00
_cell.angle_gamma   90.00
#
_symmetry.space_group_name_H-M   'P 1'
#
loop_
_entity.id
_entity.type
_entity.pdbx_description
1 polymer ?
#
loop_
_entity_poly.entity_id
_entity_poly.type
_entity_poly.pdbx_seq_one_letter_code
_entity_poly.pdbx_strand_id
1 'polypeptide(L)'
;MLRNAFPLQGIFVQPLRPSGSASTLLLAMLLLFTSIAASAATDESDAGGVRNEGWQIEQRQQWFVRSRGLLEQADAAQLRAAAAQEQKRQRALVDARHVALGEVWQEAGPSSMNMSDWIMGRVSGRVNAITPKPGNDDILYLGSAAGGVWKTTNAGVS
;
A
#
# COMPACT_ATOMS: atom_id res chain seq x y z
N MET A 1 -38.89 56.00 22.19
CA MET A 1 -38.23 57.31 22.40
C MET A 1 -38.67 57.88 23.73
N LEU A 2 -37.93 57.61 24.81
CA LEU A 2 -38.13 58.18 26.14
C LEU A 2 -36.76 58.43 26.80
N ARG A 3 -36.43 59.72 26.83
CA ARG A 3 -35.57 60.54 27.70
C ARG A 3 -34.59 59.88 28.70
N ASN A 4 -33.33 60.29 28.56
CA ASN A 4 -32.36 60.78 29.57
C ASN A 4 -32.55 60.42 31.04
N ALA A 5 -31.49 59.89 31.66
CA ALA A 5 -30.86 60.48 32.86
C ALA A 5 -29.59 59.71 33.27
N PHE A 6 -28.42 60.36 33.21
CA PHE A 6 -27.30 60.07 34.10
C PHE A 6 -27.48 60.89 35.39
N PRO A 7 -27.07 60.36 36.54
CA PRO A 7 -26.16 61.17 37.35
C PRO A 7 -24.96 60.37 37.92
N LEU A 8 -23.84 61.09 37.93
CA LEU A 8 -22.57 60.81 38.60
C LEU A 8 -22.76 60.65 40.10
N GLN A 9 -22.13 59.65 40.73
CA GLN A 9 -21.69 59.76 42.13
C GLN A 9 -20.37 58.99 42.38
N GLY A 10 -19.41 59.72 42.94
CA GLY A 10 -18.58 59.22 44.04
C GLY A 10 -17.36 58.37 43.69
N ILE A 11 -16.26 59.04 43.36
CA ILE A 11 -14.90 58.48 43.50
C ILE A 11 -14.64 58.23 45.00
N PHE A 12 -14.43 56.97 45.38
CA PHE A 12 -13.84 56.60 46.67
C PHE A 12 -12.52 55.86 46.41
N VAL A 13 -11.42 56.60 46.52
CA VAL A 13 -10.06 56.03 46.50
C VAL A 13 -9.77 55.51 47.91
N GLN A 14 -9.65 54.19 48.06
CA GLN A 14 -9.01 53.60 49.24
C GLN A 14 -7.50 53.41 48.99
N PRO A 15 -6.65 53.68 50.00
CA PRO A 15 -5.20 53.59 49.85
C PRO A 15 -4.69 52.15 49.81
N LEU A 16 -3.75 51.91 48.90
CA LEU A 16 -2.92 50.71 48.80
C LEU A 16 -2.22 50.41 50.13
N ARG A 17 -2.51 49.25 50.73
CA ARG A 17 -1.65 48.63 51.75
C ARG A 17 -0.79 47.55 51.07
N PRO A 18 0.54 47.58 51.24
CA PRO A 18 1.40 46.51 50.73
C PRO A 18 1.49 45.40 51.78
N SER A 19 1.14 44.18 51.40
CA SER A 19 1.54 42.98 52.13
C SER A 19 1.98 41.95 51.11
N GLY A 20 3.29 41.72 51.06
CA GLY A 20 3.93 40.83 50.09
C GLY A 20 3.74 39.35 50.41
N SER A 21 4.49 38.57 49.63
CA SER A 21 4.92 37.21 49.92
C SER A 21 3.95 36.07 49.59
N ALA A 22 3.28 36.12 48.43
CA ALA A 22 2.59 34.94 47.89
C ALA A 22 2.74 34.75 46.37
N SER A 23 2.91 35.83 45.59
CA SER A 23 2.97 35.74 44.11
C SER A 23 4.29 35.26 43.52
N THR A 24 5.40 35.31 44.25
CA THR A 24 6.72 34.90 43.72
C THR A 24 6.94 33.38 43.74
N LEU A 25 6.28 32.66 44.66
CA LEU A 25 6.38 31.20 44.75
C LEU A 25 5.51 30.49 43.68
N LEU A 26 4.38 31.08 43.29
CA LEU A 26 3.50 30.53 42.26
C LEU A 26 4.11 30.62 40.84
N LEU A 27 4.92 31.65 40.57
CA LEU A 27 5.58 31.84 39.28
C LEU A 27 6.76 30.87 39.08
N ALA A 28 7.50 30.54 40.14
CA ALA A 28 8.58 29.56 40.10
C ALA A 28 8.05 28.12 39.90
N MET A 29 6.88 27.80 40.47
CA MET A 29 6.24 26.49 40.27
C MET A 29 5.69 26.32 38.85
N LEU A 30 5.20 27.39 38.22
CA LEU A 30 4.71 27.36 36.83
C LEU A 30 5.85 27.22 35.80
N LEU A 31 7.05 27.74 36.11
CA LEU A 31 8.24 27.62 35.26
C LEU A 31 8.93 26.25 35.38
N LEU A 32 8.78 25.54 36.50
CA LEU A 32 9.30 24.17 36.66
C LEU A 32 8.44 23.10 35.97
N PHE A 33 7.16 23.39 35.68
CA PHE A 33 6.28 22.46 34.96
C PHE A 33 6.35 22.58 33.43
N THR A 34 6.95 23.63 32.86
CA THR A 34 7.14 23.74 31.40
C THR A 34 8.39 23.02 30.90
N SER A 35 9.30 22.62 31.79
CA SER A 35 10.56 21.96 31.42
C SER A 35 10.50 20.43 31.36
N ILE A 36 9.35 19.80 31.67
CA ILE A 36 9.15 18.33 31.62
C ILE A 36 8.34 17.89 30.37
N ALA A 37 7.94 18.82 29.50
CA ALA A 37 7.23 18.50 28.25
C ALA A 37 8.13 18.48 26.98
N ALA A 38 9.46 18.59 27.14
CA ALA A 38 10.40 18.69 26.01
C ALA A 38 11.22 17.42 25.72
N SER A 39 10.90 16.28 26.34
CA SER A 39 11.63 15.01 26.14
C SER A 39 10.74 13.86 25.67
N ALA A 40 9.76 14.14 24.81
CA ALA A 40 8.90 13.13 24.18
C ALA A 40 8.90 13.22 22.64
N ALA A 41 9.91 13.85 22.05
CA ALA A 41 10.27 13.63 20.66
C ALA A 41 11.48 12.69 20.65
N THR A 42 11.23 11.39 20.83
CA THR A 42 12.21 10.39 20.43
C THR A 42 12.34 10.48 18.92
N ASP A 43 13.50 10.99 18.52
CA ASP A 43 14.12 10.84 17.22
C ASP A 43 13.99 9.39 16.74
N GLU A 44 13.06 9.14 15.82
CA GLU A 44 12.99 7.88 15.05
C GLU A 44 13.59 8.15 13.66
N SER A 45 14.81 8.68 13.62
CA SER A 45 15.68 8.53 12.45
C SER A 45 16.54 7.28 12.63
N ASP A 46 15.91 6.11 12.49
CA ASP A 46 16.64 4.84 12.51
C ASP A 46 17.48 4.72 11.23
N ALA A 47 18.77 4.88 11.44
CA ALA A 47 19.84 4.76 10.47
C ALA A 47 20.11 3.27 10.18
N GLY A 48 20.07 2.88 8.91
CA GLY A 48 20.99 1.88 8.35
C GLY A 48 20.97 0.45 8.91
N GLY A 49 19.92 -0.02 9.58
CA GLY A 49 19.68 -1.45 9.79
C GLY A 49 19.02 -2.07 8.56
N VAL A 50 19.22 -3.38 8.31
CA VAL A 50 18.39 -4.15 7.36
C VAL A 50 16.95 -3.78 7.64
N ARG A 51 16.33 -3.00 6.73
CA ARG A 51 14.97 -2.49 6.95
C ARG A 51 14.12 -3.70 7.25
N ASN A 52 13.57 -3.76 8.46
CA ASN A 52 12.62 -4.79 8.81
C ASN A 52 11.37 -4.53 7.95
N GLU A 53 11.39 -5.05 6.73
CA GLU A 53 10.31 -4.92 5.75
C GLU A 53 9.02 -5.60 6.24
N GLY A 54 9.06 -6.27 7.40
CA GLY A 54 7.93 -6.97 8.00
C GLY A 54 6.69 -6.10 8.11
N TRP A 55 6.83 -4.86 8.59
CA TRP A 55 5.68 -3.94 8.66
C TRP A 55 5.11 -3.63 7.27
N GLN A 56 5.95 -3.38 6.27
CA GLN A 56 5.51 -3.05 4.90
C GLN A 56 4.90 -4.26 4.18
N ILE A 57 5.40 -5.48 4.46
CA ILE A 57 4.85 -6.75 3.97
C ILE A 57 3.48 -6.98 4.60
N GLU A 58 3.36 -6.79 5.92
CA GLU A 58 2.10 -6.92 6.64
C GLU A 58 1.06 -5.92 6.14
N GLN A 59 1.42 -4.64 5.97
CA GLN A 59 0.51 -3.63 5.42
C GLN A 59 0.03 -3.99 4.01
N ARG A 60 0.91 -4.51 3.14
CA ARG A 60 0.52 -5.01 1.81
C ARG A 60 -0.44 -6.19 1.90
N GLN A 61 -0.21 -7.12 2.82
CA GLN A 61 -1.09 -8.27 3.03
C GLN A 61 -2.45 -7.84 3.57
N GLN A 62 -2.49 -6.95 4.57
CA GLN A 62 -3.74 -6.41 5.11
C GLN A 62 -4.51 -5.61 4.06
N TRP A 63 -3.84 -4.81 3.23
CA TRP A 63 -4.47 -4.13 2.09
C TRP A 63 -5.05 -5.16 1.11
N PHE A 64 -4.27 -6.17 0.71
CA PHE A 64 -4.71 -7.21 -0.23
C PHE A 64 -5.97 -7.95 0.26
N VAL A 65 -6.00 -8.31 1.54
CA VAL A 65 -7.13 -9.02 2.15
C VAL A 65 -8.37 -8.11 2.24
N ARG A 66 -8.19 -6.85 2.69
CA ARG A 66 -9.30 -5.88 2.83
C ARG A 66 -9.90 -5.49 1.49
N SER A 67 -9.09 -5.15 0.49
CA SER A 67 -9.56 -4.71 -0.83
C SER A 67 -10.33 -5.78 -1.60
N ARG A 68 -10.18 -7.06 -1.23
CA ARG A 68 -10.88 -8.19 -1.86
C ARG A 68 -12.16 -8.58 -1.10
N GLY A 69 -12.50 -7.90 0.01
CA GLY A 69 -13.69 -8.20 0.82
C GLY A 69 -13.69 -9.62 1.41
N LEU A 70 -12.55 -10.32 1.43
CA LEU A 70 -12.48 -11.75 1.78
C LEU A 70 -12.84 -12.03 3.24
N LEU A 71 -12.74 -11.01 4.10
CA LEU A 71 -13.12 -11.09 5.52
C LEU A 71 -14.58 -10.72 5.76
N GLU A 72 -15.20 -9.99 4.84
CA GLU A 72 -16.58 -9.49 4.96
C GLU A 72 -17.57 -10.50 4.35
N GLN A 73 -17.11 -11.31 3.39
CA GLN A 73 -17.91 -12.34 2.74
C GLN A 73 -17.51 -13.74 3.22
N ALA A 74 -18.32 -14.29 4.13
CA ALA A 74 -18.07 -15.60 4.76
C ALA A 74 -17.77 -16.73 3.74
N ASP A 75 -18.40 -16.69 2.56
CA ASP A 75 -18.28 -17.72 1.52
C ASP A 75 -17.32 -17.36 0.38
N ALA A 76 -16.44 -16.36 0.56
CA ALA A 76 -15.56 -15.88 -0.52
C ALA A 76 -14.69 -16.97 -1.17
N ALA A 77 -14.33 -18.02 -0.41
CA ALA A 77 -13.61 -19.19 -0.95
C ALA A 77 -14.51 -20.02 -1.88
N GLN A 78 -15.74 -20.29 -1.49
CA GLN A 78 -16.71 -21.04 -2.29
C GLN A 78 -17.11 -20.26 -3.54
N LEU A 79 -17.33 -18.94 -3.43
CA LEU A 79 -17.64 -18.08 -4.57
C LEU A 79 -16.50 -18.05 -5.59
N ARG A 80 -15.24 -17.97 -5.14
CA ARG A 80 -14.08 -18.09 -6.03
C ARG A 80 -14.01 -19.44 -6.72
N ALA A 81 -14.26 -20.52 -5.98
CA ALA A 81 -14.28 -21.87 -6.54
C ALA A 81 -15.38 -22.00 -7.61
N ALA A 82 -16.61 -21.54 -7.31
CA ALA A 82 -17.72 -21.54 -8.25
C ALA A 82 -17.41 -20.71 -9.50
N ALA A 83 -16.88 -19.49 -9.34
CA ALA A 83 -16.48 -18.64 -10.46
C ALA A 83 -15.39 -19.31 -11.33
N ALA A 84 -14.42 -19.99 -10.72
CA ALA A 84 -13.39 -20.73 -11.45
C ALA A 84 -13.97 -21.92 -12.23
N GLN A 85 -14.93 -22.65 -11.66
CA GLN A 85 -15.63 -23.73 -12.36
C GLN A 85 -16.47 -23.20 -13.52
N GLU A 86 -17.18 -22.09 -13.31
CA GLU A 86 -17.94 -21.46 -14.38
C GLU A 86 -17.03 -20.95 -15.50
N GLN A 87 -15.90 -20.32 -15.17
CA GLN A 87 -14.91 -19.91 -16.15
C GLN A 87 -14.39 -21.10 -16.96
N LYS A 88 -14.14 -22.26 -16.35
CA LYS A 88 -13.74 -23.49 -17.06
C LYS A 88 -14.84 -23.96 -18.01
N ARG A 89 -16.11 -23.94 -17.57
CA ARG A 89 -17.25 -24.33 -18.40
C ARG A 89 -17.40 -23.42 -19.61
N GLN A 90 -17.31 -22.11 -19.41
CA GLN A 90 -17.35 -21.11 -20.48
C GLN A 90 -16.19 -21.29 -21.46
N ARG A 91 -14.98 -21.54 -20.92
CA ARG A 91 -13.80 -21.79 -21.74
C ARG A 91 -13.98 -23.01 -22.64
N ALA A 92 -14.51 -24.11 -22.12
CA ALA A 92 -14.76 -25.32 -22.90
C ALA A 92 -15.75 -25.09 -24.07
N LEU A 93 -16.79 -24.27 -23.86
CA LEU A 93 -17.74 -23.91 -24.92
C LEU A 93 -17.07 -23.06 -26.01
N VAL A 94 -16.25 -22.10 -25.60
CA VAL A 94 -15.50 -21.22 -26.50
C VAL A 94 -14.46 -22.01 -27.30
N ASP A 95 -13.71 -22.90 -26.65
CA ASP A 95 -12.71 -23.73 -27.30
C ASP A 95 -13.37 -24.70 -28.31
N ALA A 96 -14.51 -25.30 -27.97
CA ALA A 96 -15.26 -26.14 -28.91
C ALA A 96 -15.72 -25.35 -30.15
N ARG A 97 -16.13 -24.09 -29.98
CA ARG A 97 -16.48 -23.19 -31.10
C ARG A 97 -15.26 -22.88 -31.97
N HIS A 98 -14.12 -22.54 -31.37
CA HIS A 98 -12.88 -22.27 -32.12
C HIS A 98 -12.47 -23.49 -32.97
N VAL A 99 -12.55 -24.70 -32.39
CA VAL A 99 -12.28 -25.95 -33.11
C VAL A 99 -13.26 -26.17 -34.27
N ALA A 100 -14.56 -25.96 -34.04
CA ALA A 100 -15.58 -26.13 -35.09
C ALA A 100 -15.41 -25.13 -36.25
N LEU A 101 -14.91 -23.93 -35.98
CA LEU A 101 -14.59 -22.91 -36.99
C LEU A 101 -13.23 -23.15 -37.66
N GLY A 102 -12.47 -24.16 -37.25
CA GLY A 102 -11.12 -24.42 -37.76
C GLY A 102 -10.10 -23.38 -37.34
N GLU A 103 -10.35 -22.63 -36.26
CA GLU A 103 -9.40 -21.67 -35.73
C GLU A 103 -8.21 -22.40 -35.10
N VAL A 104 -6.99 -22.02 -35.50
CA VAL A 104 -5.76 -22.60 -34.98
C VAL A 104 -5.07 -21.56 -34.11
N TRP A 105 -4.83 -21.92 -32.84
CA TRP A 105 -4.05 -21.07 -31.95
C TRP A 105 -2.61 -21.00 -32.46
N GLN A 106 -2.11 -19.79 -32.68
CA GLN A 106 -0.73 -19.54 -33.06
C GLN A 106 -0.10 -18.66 -32.00
N GLU A 107 1.17 -18.95 -31.68
CA GLU A 107 1.94 -18.08 -30.80
C GLU A 107 2.07 -16.70 -31.43
N ALA A 108 1.88 -15.64 -30.63
CA ALA A 108 2.19 -14.26 -31.03
C ALA A 108 3.71 -14.00 -31.15
N GLY A 109 4.52 -15.06 -31.10
CA GLY A 109 5.97 -15.09 -31.13
C GLY A 109 6.62 -14.89 -29.74
N PRO A 110 7.96 -14.91 -29.69
CA PRO A 110 8.74 -14.35 -28.58
C PRO A 110 8.83 -12.80 -28.68
N SER A 111 7.88 -12.16 -29.36
CA SER A 111 7.96 -10.73 -29.67
C SER A 111 7.54 -9.86 -28.49
N SER A 112 8.27 -8.76 -28.27
CA SER A 112 7.92 -7.80 -27.23
C SER A 112 6.60 -7.12 -27.55
N MET A 113 5.72 -7.06 -26.55
CA MET A 113 4.41 -6.43 -26.65
C MET A 113 4.56 -4.92 -26.44
N ASN A 114 3.87 -4.13 -27.26
CA ASN A 114 3.75 -2.70 -27.01
C ASN A 114 2.61 -2.46 -26.01
N MET A 115 2.93 -2.03 -24.79
CA MET A 115 1.93 -1.66 -23.78
C MET A 115 1.49 -0.19 -23.96
N SER A 116 1.11 0.22 -25.16
CA SER A 116 0.63 1.59 -25.45
C SER A 116 1.56 2.69 -24.86
N ASP A 117 1.01 3.72 -24.20
CA ASP A 117 1.74 4.85 -23.59
C ASP A 117 2.57 4.48 -22.33
N TRP A 118 2.83 3.20 -22.09
CA TRP A 118 3.65 2.78 -20.96
C TRP A 118 5.08 3.28 -21.13
N ILE A 119 5.61 3.95 -20.10
CA ILE A 119 6.92 4.64 -20.15
C ILE A 119 8.12 3.73 -20.48
N MET A 120 7.99 2.44 -20.20
CA MET A 120 9.00 1.41 -20.50
C MET A 120 8.98 0.93 -21.97
N GLY A 121 8.02 1.40 -22.78
CA GLY A 121 7.88 1.03 -24.18
C GLY A 121 7.51 -0.46 -24.37
N ARG A 122 8.19 -1.12 -25.32
CA ARG A 122 7.95 -2.52 -25.65
C ARG A 122 8.54 -3.45 -24.58
N VAL A 123 7.72 -4.34 -24.04
CA VAL A 123 8.10 -5.26 -22.96
C VAL A 123 7.66 -6.70 -23.26
N SER A 124 8.47 -7.68 -22.84
CA SER A 124 8.16 -9.12 -22.97
C SER A 124 7.74 -9.76 -21.63
N GLY A 125 7.40 -8.94 -20.63
CA GLY A 125 7.08 -9.39 -19.28
C GLY A 125 8.31 -9.58 -18.39
N ARG A 126 8.08 -9.85 -17.10
CA ARG A 126 9.14 -10.04 -16.10
C ARG A 126 9.46 -11.51 -15.91
N VAL A 127 10.75 -11.86 -16.02
CA VAL A 127 11.30 -13.19 -15.72
C VAL A 127 11.80 -13.21 -14.28
N ASN A 128 11.46 -14.27 -13.53
CA ASN A 128 11.89 -14.45 -12.14
C ASN A 128 12.76 -15.69 -11.91
N ALA A 129 12.76 -16.64 -12.85
CA ALA A 129 13.54 -17.87 -12.74
C ALA A 129 14.08 -18.28 -14.11
N ILE A 130 15.35 -18.72 -14.13
CA ILE A 130 16.03 -19.25 -15.30
C ILE A 130 16.84 -20.46 -14.84
N THR A 131 16.63 -21.62 -15.46
CA THR A 131 17.35 -22.85 -15.10
C THR A 131 17.74 -23.66 -16.34
N PRO A 132 19.03 -23.80 -16.65
CA PRO A 132 19.48 -24.69 -17.72
C PRO A 132 19.30 -26.16 -17.32
N LYS A 133 19.07 -27.04 -18.30
CA LYS A 133 19.02 -28.48 -18.05
C LYS A 133 20.44 -29.05 -18.02
N PRO A 134 20.88 -29.70 -16.93
CA PRO A 134 22.19 -30.36 -16.90
C PRO A 134 22.31 -31.41 -18.02
N GLY A 135 23.42 -31.35 -18.77
CA GLY A 135 23.72 -32.29 -19.85
C GLY A 135 22.97 -32.06 -21.16
N ASN A 136 22.24 -30.96 -21.31
CA ASN A 136 21.67 -30.56 -22.59
C ASN A 136 21.56 -29.03 -22.69
N ASP A 137 22.45 -28.43 -23.47
CA ASP A 137 22.55 -26.98 -23.64
C ASP A 137 21.43 -26.39 -24.52
N ASP A 138 20.66 -27.23 -25.21
CA ASP A 138 19.50 -26.80 -26.00
C ASP A 138 18.28 -26.50 -25.13
N ILE A 139 18.26 -26.96 -23.87
CA ILE A 139 17.10 -26.83 -22.97
C ILE A 139 17.39 -25.85 -21.84
N LEU A 140 16.64 -24.76 -21.83
CA LEU A 140 16.55 -23.79 -20.73
C LEU A 140 15.08 -23.65 -20.32
N TYR A 141 14.82 -23.66 -19.02
CA TYR A 141 13.50 -23.36 -18.46
C TYR A 141 13.44 -21.91 -17.98
N LEU A 142 12.33 -21.23 -18.28
CA LEU A 142 12.05 -19.86 -17.86
C LEU A 142 10.75 -19.79 -17.07
N GLY A 143 10.80 -19.15 -15.91
CA GLY A 143 9.64 -18.79 -15.09
C GLY A 143 9.28 -17.32 -15.27
N SER A 144 8.00 -17.05 -15.51
CA SER A 144 7.48 -15.69 -15.60
C SER A 144 6.85 -15.25 -14.27
N ALA A 145 6.95 -13.96 -13.96
CA ALA A 145 6.38 -13.39 -12.74
C ALA A 145 4.84 -13.36 -12.75
N ALA A 146 4.21 -13.42 -13.93
CA ALA A 146 2.76 -13.52 -14.07
C ALA A 146 2.26 -14.97 -14.14
N GLY A 147 3.16 -15.95 -13.97
CA GLY A 147 2.89 -17.38 -14.11
C GLY A 147 3.26 -17.94 -15.48
N GLY A 148 3.26 -19.27 -15.58
CA GLY A 148 3.71 -20.00 -16.76
C GLY A 148 5.19 -20.41 -16.71
N VAL A 149 5.49 -21.52 -17.38
CA VAL A 149 6.85 -22.05 -17.54
C VAL A 149 7.09 -22.27 -19.03
N TRP A 150 8.18 -21.70 -19.52
CA TRP A 150 8.60 -21.82 -20.91
C TRP A 150 9.83 -22.70 -20.98
N LYS A 151 10.01 -23.38 -22.12
CA LYS A 151 11.21 -24.15 -22.42
C LYS A 151 11.67 -23.80 -23.82
N THR A 152 12.97 -23.68 -24.02
CA THR A 152 13.57 -23.77 -25.37
C THR A 152 13.91 -25.23 -25.66
N THR A 153 13.97 -25.56 -26.94
CA THR A 153 14.40 -26.86 -27.47
C THR A 153 15.60 -26.75 -28.42
N ASN A 154 16.19 -25.56 -28.52
CA ASN A 154 17.21 -25.21 -29.51
C ASN A 154 18.09 -24.04 -29.03
N ALA A 155 18.37 -23.94 -27.73
CA ALA A 155 19.22 -22.89 -27.15
C ALA A 155 18.76 -21.44 -27.45
N GLY A 156 17.48 -21.23 -27.74
CA GLY A 156 16.91 -19.90 -28.03
C GLY A 156 17.21 -19.37 -29.43
N VAL A 157 17.54 -20.23 -30.38
CA VAL A 157 17.87 -19.85 -31.77
C VAL A 157 16.62 -19.54 -32.62
N SER A 158 15.41 -19.70 -32.07
CA SER A 158 14.12 -19.40 -32.72
C SER A 158 13.21 -18.54 -31.84
#